data_AF-A0A397SZ35-F1
#
_entry.id   AF-A0A397SZ35-F1
#
_cell.length_a   1.000
_cell.length_b   1.000
_cell.length_c   1.000
_cell.angle_alpha   90.00
_cell.angle_beta   90.00
_cell.angle_gamma   90.00
#
_symmetry.space_group_name_H-M   'P 1'
#
loop_
_entity.id
_entity.type
_entity.pdbx_description
1 polymer ?
#
loop_
_entity_poly.entity_id
_entity_poly.type
_entity_poly.pdbx_seq_one_letter_code
_entity_poly.pdbx_strand_id
1 'polypeptide(L)'
;MESNLEDFRKQWQQEILQQRQDLGNVNVSIITNLQDNSNSIHLKKDDDSLIPIIEKDSINSLKDIENDGSISFLINSFRNMTLDLLPLNPIKKIHISTLPNELIIHILKQLILNGNVNSLENGFALVCKKFFLLSREISLWHLLCIKVYCNNMNNVNNHKELIQICMNTYGNDWRRMYIERPRVRLDGVYISTCKYLRNGLSENTWIRPIHLVTYYRYLRFFSDGSCVTLLTTKEPIQVVKNFDKIFHTLKLSKNSKSFMSGYWKVIINDDDIQGKKNRLIIWANDNDLPKFTFHLKFDLKSTSIGKFNKLSWIEYYSVNKLTNEKSELLLKNENNYYFSKVKSYDVKL
;
A
#
# COMPACT_ATOMS: atom_id res chain seq x y z
N MET A 1 33.40 1.31 0.08
CA MET A 1 31.98 0.94 -0.15
C MET A 1 31.83 -0.52 -0.56
N GLU A 2 32.77 -1.11 -1.30
CA GLU A 2 32.74 -2.52 -1.68
C GLU A 2 32.95 -3.49 -0.50
N SER A 3 33.79 -3.17 0.50
CA SER A 3 34.03 -4.07 1.64
C SER A 3 32.75 -4.32 2.47
N ASN A 4 31.89 -3.31 2.65
CA ASN A 4 30.61 -3.46 3.36
C ASN A 4 29.64 -4.44 2.66
N LEU A 5 29.74 -4.58 1.33
CA LEU A 5 28.90 -5.51 0.56
C LEU A 5 29.42 -6.96 0.64
N GLU A 6 30.74 -7.13 0.73
CA GLU A 6 31.35 -8.45 0.93
C GLU A 6 31.13 -8.96 2.36
N ASP A 7 31.22 -8.07 3.36
CA ASP A 7 30.96 -8.39 4.75
C ASP A 7 29.49 -8.78 4.96
N PHE A 8 28.55 -8.05 4.34
CA PHE A 8 27.13 -8.41 4.33
C PHE A 8 26.88 -9.79 3.69
N ARG A 9 27.56 -10.11 2.58
CA ARG A 9 27.41 -11.42 1.91
C ARG A 9 27.93 -12.57 2.77
N LYS A 10 29.06 -12.39 3.44
CA LYS A 10 29.61 -13.40 4.36
C LYS A 10 28.69 -13.62 5.56
N GLN A 11 28.16 -12.55 6.12
CA GLN A 11 27.24 -12.61 7.26
C GLN A 11 25.92 -13.31 6.90
N TRP A 12 25.37 -13.01 5.71
CA TRP A 12 24.17 -13.68 5.20
C TRP A 12 24.39 -15.17 4.90
N GLN A 13 25.56 -15.54 4.37
CA GLN A 13 25.92 -16.95 4.15
C GLN A 13 26.03 -17.72 5.47
N GLN A 14 26.55 -17.09 6.52
CA GLN A 14 26.62 -17.66 7.87
C GLN A 14 25.22 -17.81 8.48
N GLU A 15 24.32 -16.83 8.32
CA GLU A 15 22.92 -16.94 8.76
C GLU A 15 22.18 -18.11 8.09
N ILE A 16 22.39 -18.36 6.79
CA ILE A 16 21.79 -19.51 6.10
C ILE A 16 22.33 -20.84 6.62
N LEU A 17 23.64 -20.91 6.89
CA LEU A 17 24.26 -22.11 7.48
C LEU A 17 23.72 -22.37 8.89
N GLN A 18 23.50 -21.32 9.68
CA GLN A 18 22.98 -21.43 11.03
C GLN A 18 21.49 -21.81 11.04
N GLN A 19 20.68 -21.24 10.13
CA GLN A 19 19.30 -21.67 9.92
C GLN A 19 19.19 -23.13 9.47
N ARG A 20 20.15 -23.63 8.68
CA ARG A 20 20.23 -25.05 8.31
C ARG A 20 20.61 -25.96 9.47
N GLN A 21 21.44 -25.49 10.41
CA GLN A 21 21.78 -26.23 11.63
C GLN A 21 20.61 -26.24 12.63
N ASP A 22 19.87 -25.14 12.75
CA ASP A 22 18.66 -25.07 13.60
C ASP A 22 17.50 -25.91 13.04
N LEU A 23 17.47 -26.15 11.72
CA LEU A 23 16.58 -27.12 11.06
C LEU A 23 17.03 -28.58 11.20
N GLY A 24 18.20 -28.83 11.80
CA GLY A 24 18.80 -30.16 11.96
C GLY A 24 18.10 -31.09 12.97
N ASN A 25 17.00 -30.66 13.60
CA ASN A 25 16.17 -31.50 14.49
C ASN A 25 14.73 -31.70 13.99
N VAL A 26 14.46 -31.44 12.71
CA VAL A 26 13.24 -31.92 12.05
C VAL A 26 13.63 -33.01 11.08
N ASN A 27 13.21 -34.24 11.37
CA ASN A 27 13.44 -35.42 10.55
C ASN A 27 12.95 -35.18 9.11
N VAL A 28 13.89 -34.85 8.22
CA VAL A 28 13.74 -35.00 6.77
C VAL A 28 14.84 -35.97 6.36
N SER A 29 14.46 -37.24 6.21
CA SER A 29 15.33 -38.29 5.70
C SER A 29 15.68 -38.01 4.24
N ILE A 30 16.91 -37.55 4.00
CA ILE A 30 17.54 -37.62 2.68
C ILE A 30 17.90 -39.09 2.46
N ILE A 31 17.07 -39.82 1.71
CA ILE A 31 17.41 -41.16 1.24
C ILE A 31 18.41 -41.00 0.09
N THR A 32 19.70 -41.11 0.39
CA THR A 32 20.72 -41.37 -0.61
C THR A 32 20.67 -42.85 -0.98
N ASN A 33 20.11 -43.20 -2.13
CA ASN A 33 20.27 -44.54 -2.71
C ASN A 33 21.69 -44.68 -3.30
N LEU A 34 22.65 -44.96 -2.41
CA LEU A 34 23.85 -45.73 -2.74
C LEU A 34 23.69 -47.06 -2.00
N GLN A 35 23.16 -48.06 -2.70
CA GLN A 35 23.36 -49.45 -2.31
C GLN A 35 24.37 -50.04 -3.29
N ASP A 36 25.54 -50.31 -2.75
CA ASP A 36 26.57 -51.15 -3.33
C ASP A 36 25.95 -52.46 -3.83
N ASN A 37 26.10 -52.75 -5.11
CA ASN A 37 26.26 -54.11 -5.58
C ASN A 37 27.25 -54.12 -6.75
N SER A 38 28.37 -54.77 -6.48
CA SER A 38 29.49 -55.03 -7.36
C SER A 38 29.08 -55.67 -8.68
N ASN A 39 29.41 -55.02 -9.80
CA ASN A 39 30.13 -55.63 -10.92
C ASN A 39 30.62 -54.56 -11.91
N SER A 40 31.88 -54.69 -12.26
CA SER A 40 32.69 -53.84 -13.12
C SER A 40 32.12 -53.64 -14.54
N ILE A 41 32.32 -52.45 -15.14
CA ILE A 41 33.04 -52.22 -16.42
C ILE A 41 32.61 -50.90 -17.12
N HIS A 42 33.65 -50.15 -17.53
CA HIS A 42 33.76 -49.09 -18.55
C HIS A 42 33.02 -47.74 -18.44
N LEU A 43 33.86 -46.71 -18.28
CA LEU A 43 33.68 -45.37 -18.83
C LEU A 43 33.29 -45.44 -20.32
N LYS A 44 32.12 -44.89 -20.65
CA LYS A 44 31.90 -44.18 -21.90
C LYS A 44 31.33 -42.80 -21.57
N LYS A 45 31.98 -41.80 -22.17
CA LYS A 45 31.45 -40.45 -22.33
C LYS A 45 30.20 -40.50 -23.22
N ASP A 46 29.41 -39.44 -23.08
CA ASP A 46 28.28 -39.04 -23.92
C ASP A 46 26.93 -39.59 -23.46
N ASP A 47 26.20 -38.78 -22.69
CA ASP A 47 24.81 -38.41 -23.02
C ASP A 47 24.25 -37.39 -22.00
N ASP A 48 23.92 -36.21 -22.54
CA ASP A 48 23.13 -35.17 -21.90
C ASP A 48 21.68 -35.66 -21.69
N SER A 49 21.33 -36.13 -20.49
CA SER A 49 19.93 -36.15 -20.02
C SER A 49 19.81 -36.50 -18.54
N LEU A 50 19.95 -35.51 -17.66
CA LEU A 50 19.45 -35.61 -16.29
C LEU A 50 17.95 -35.27 -16.27
N ILE A 51 17.12 -36.23 -16.68
CA ILE A 51 15.68 -36.21 -16.42
C ILE A 51 15.49 -36.65 -14.96
N PRO A 52 14.75 -35.90 -14.11
CA PRO A 52 14.41 -36.39 -12.78
C PRO A 52 13.44 -37.56 -12.94
N ILE A 53 13.84 -38.74 -12.45
CA ILE A 53 12.93 -39.88 -12.31
C ILE A 53 11.90 -39.49 -11.25
N ILE A 54 10.64 -39.36 -11.66
CA ILE A 54 9.49 -39.18 -10.77
C ILE A 54 9.43 -40.39 -9.83
N GLU A 55 9.56 -40.15 -8.52
CA GLU A 55 9.35 -41.18 -7.50
C GLU A 55 7.95 -41.78 -7.66
N LYS A 56 7.90 -43.12 -7.78
CA LYS A 56 6.67 -43.90 -7.98
C LYS A 56 5.75 -43.93 -6.74
N ASP A 57 6.07 -43.19 -5.70
CA ASP A 57 5.43 -43.34 -4.38
C ASP A 57 4.15 -42.52 -4.22
N SER A 58 3.82 -41.62 -5.16
CA SER A 58 2.53 -40.92 -5.19
C SER A 58 1.41 -41.69 -5.90
N ILE A 59 1.68 -42.88 -6.46
CA ILE A 59 0.72 -43.62 -7.31
C ILE A 59 -0.22 -44.54 -6.49
N ASN A 60 0.04 -44.75 -5.20
CA ASN A 60 -0.70 -45.76 -4.43
C ASN A 60 -2.04 -45.30 -3.83
N SER A 61 -2.48 -44.05 -4.00
CA SER A 61 -3.79 -43.58 -3.50
C SER A 61 -4.84 -43.25 -4.58
N LEU A 62 -4.59 -43.64 -5.84
CA LEU A 62 -5.51 -43.38 -6.98
C LEU A 62 -5.84 -44.67 -7.76
N LYS A 63 -6.02 -45.80 -7.06
CA LYS A 63 -6.27 -47.08 -7.72
C LYS A 63 -7.69 -47.34 -8.22
N ASP A 64 -8.68 -46.48 -7.92
CA ASP A 64 -10.08 -46.72 -8.34
C ASP A 64 -10.70 -45.54 -9.08
N ILE A 65 -10.06 -45.04 -10.15
CA ILE A 65 -10.74 -44.18 -11.12
C ILE A 65 -10.36 -44.68 -12.51
N GLU A 66 -11.28 -45.39 -13.16
CA GLU A 66 -11.13 -45.82 -14.55
C GLU A 66 -10.81 -44.61 -15.43
N ASN A 67 -9.70 -44.69 -16.16
CA ASN A 67 -9.21 -43.63 -17.02
C ASN A 67 -10.08 -43.56 -18.28
N ASP A 68 -11.16 -42.78 -18.20
CA ASP A 68 -12.15 -42.65 -19.28
C ASP A 68 -11.68 -41.74 -20.45
N GLY A 69 -10.38 -41.37 -20.48
CA GLY A 69 -9.78 -40.51 -21.52
C GLY A 69 -10.31 -39.07 -21.57
N SER A 70 -11.30 -38.75 -20.73
CA SER A 70 -11.94 -37.44 -20.68
C SER A 70 -11.01 -36.36 -20.13
N ILE A 71 -11.11 -35.16 -20.69
CA ILE A 71 -10.46 -33.94 -20.19
C ILE A 71 -10.78 -33.69 -18.71
N SER A 72 -11.94 -34.10 -18.23
CA SER A 72 -12.33 -33.96 -16.82
C SER A 72 -11.45 -34.79 -15.87
N PHE A 73 -11.03 -35.98 -16.29
CA PHE A 73 -10.13 -36.85 -15.52
C PHE A 73 -8.74 -36.20 -15.42
N LEU A 74 -8.24 -35.66 -16.53
CA LEU A 74 -6.96 -34.96 -16.60
C LEU A 74 -6.95 -33.71 -15.70
N ILE A 75 -8.03 -32.92 -15.71
CA ILE A 75 -8.17 -31.75 -14.84
C ILE A 75 -8.19 -32.16 -13.36
N ASN A 76 -8.84 -33.27 -13.02
CA ASN A 76 -8.87 -33.78 -11.64
C ASN A 76 -7.52 -34.35 -11.20
N SER A 77 -6.75 -34.98 -12.08
CA SER A 77 -5.42 -35.51 -11.73
C SER A 77 -4.42 -34.40 -11.46
N PHE A 78 -4.50 -33.29 -12.20
CA PHE A 78 -3.66 -32.11 -11.96
C PHE A 78 -4.12 -31.23 -10.80
N ARG A 79 -5.36 -31.40 -10.30
CA ARG A 79 -5.97 -30.50 -9.29
C ARG A 79 -5.16 -30.43 -7.98
N ASN A 80 -4.50 -31.52 -7.60
CA ASN A 80 -3.74 -31.61 -6.35
C ASN A 80 -2.22 -31.66 -6.60
N MET A 81 -1.76 -31.46 -7.84
CA MET A 81 -0.34 -31.50 -8.16
C MET A 81 0.32 -30.19 -7.75
N THR A 82 1.14 -30.23 -6.71
CA THR A 82 1.96 -29.09 -6.29
C THR A 82 3.17 -29.00 -7.20
N LEU A 83 3.15 -28.04 -8.12
CA LEU A 83 4.28 -27.74 -9.01
C LEU A 83 5.27 -26.83 -8.27
N ASP A 84 6.30 -27.44 -7.70
CA ASP A 84 7.42 -26.68 -7.12
C ASP A 84 8.33 -26.20 -8.27
N LEU A 85 8.25 -24.91 -8.58
CA LEU A 85 9.11 -24.24 -9.56
C LEU A 85 10.52 -24.05 -8.97
N LEU A 86 11.26 -25.15 -8.86
CA LEU A 86 12.66 -25.12 -8.44
C LEU A 86 13.56 -24.81 -9.63
N PRO A 87 14.55 -23.92 -9.49
CA PRO A 87 15.50 -23.66 -10.55
C PRO A 87 16.32 -24.93 -10.81
N LEU A 88 16.35 -25.40 -12.06
CA LEU A 88 17.20 -26.53 -12.48
C LEU A 88 18.66 -26.32 -12.07
N ASN A 89 19.11 -25.07 -12.05
CA ASN A 89 20.41 -24.69 -11.50
C ASN A 89 20.27 -23.40 -10.66
N PRO A 90 20.35 -23.48 -9.32
CA PRO A 90 20.13 -22.34 -8.43
C PRO A 90 21.25 -21.27 -8.50
N ILE A 91 22.40 -21.60 -9.08
CA ILE A 91 23.58 -20.70 -9.11
C ILE A 91 23.61 -19.86 -10.39
N LYS A 92 22.90 -20.31 -11.44
CA LYS A 92 22.90 -19.63 -12.74
C LYS A 92 22.15 -18.30 -12.64
N LYS A 93 22.90 -17.20 -12.72
CA LYS A 93 22.32 -15.84 -12.78
C LYS A 93 21.58 -15.65 -14.11
N ILE A 94 20.35 -15.16 -14.03
CA ILE A 94 19.52 -14.84 -15.22
C ILE A 94 19.26 -13.34 -15.21
N HIS A 95 19.51 -12.70 -16.35
CA HIS A 95 19.17 -11.28 -16.51
C HIS A 95 17.65 -11.12 -16.66
N ILE A 96 17.10 -10.08 -16.02
CA ILE A 96 15.67 -9.75 -16.11
C ILE A 96 15.22 -9.47 -17.56
N SER A 97 16.15 -9.07 -18.44
CA SER A 97 15.88 -8.86 -19.87
C SER A 97 15.49 -10.14 -20.61
N THR A 98 15.97 -11.29 -20.13
CA THR A 98 15.73 -12.62 -20.72
C THR A 98 14.35 -13.15 -20.36
N LEU A 99 13.67 -12.57 -19.36
CA LEU A 99 12.31 -12.96 -19.02
C LEU A 99 11.33 -12.60 -20.15
N PRO A 100 10.39 -13.51 -20.48
CA PRO A 100 9.20 -13.19 -21.26
C PRO A 100 8.42 -12.00 -20.66
N ASN A 101 7.77 -11.25 -21.55
CA ASN A 101 7.07 -10.02 -21.17
C ASN A 101 5.91 -10.31 -20.20
N GLU A 102 5.25 -11.45 -20.39
CA GLU A 102 4.12 -11.93 -19.59
C GLU A 102 4.55 -12.13 -18.13
N LEU A 103 5.72 -12.73 -17.91
CA LEU A 103 6.27 -12.94 -16.56
C LEU A 103 6.62 -11.61 -15.90
N ILE A 104 7.19 -10.66 -16.65
CA ILE A 104 7.47 -9.31 -16.14
C ILE A 104 6.15 -8.64 -15.72
N ILE A 105 5.10 -8.72 -16.55
CA ILE A 105 3.78 -8.16 -16.21
C ILE A 105 3.21 -8.83 -14.95
N HIS A 106 3.34 -10.15 -14.80
CA HIS A 106 2.89 -10.85 -13.60
C HIS A 106 3.65 -10.40 -12.34
N ILE A 107 4.96 -10.22 -12.43
CA ILE A 107 5.78 -9.66 -11.34
C ILE A 107 5.29 -8.25 -11.01
N LEU A 108 5.06 -7.40 -12.01
CA LEU A 108 4.55 -6.05 -11.81
C LEU A 108 3.16 -6.04 -11.17
N LYS A 109 2.25 -6.94 -11.54
CA LYS A 109 0.93 -7.07 -10.91
C LYS A 109 1.08 -7.33 -9.40
N GLN A 110 1.96 -8.24 -8.99
CA GLN A 110 2.21 -8.53 -7.58
C GLN A 110 2.85 -7.34 -6.86
N LEU A 111 3.82 -6.68 -7.48
CA LEU A 111 4.50 -5.52 -6.89
C LEU A 111 3.58 -4.30 -6.74
N ILE A 112 2.65 -4.07 -7.67
CA ILE A 112 1.71 -2.95 -7.61
C ILE A 112 0.66 -3.16 -6.52
N LEU A 113 0.22 -4.40 -6.30
CA LEU A 113 -0.74 -4.72 -5.25
C LEU A 113 -0.16 -4.48 -3.84
N ASN A 114 1.12 -4.78 -3.64
CA ASN A 114 1.76 -4.69 -2.33
C ASN A 114 2.62 -3.43 -2.14
N GLY A 115 2.90 -2.70 -3.23
CA GLY A 115 3.95 -1.69 -3.27
C GLY A 115 3.52 -0.31 -3.74
N ASN A 116 4.52 0.54 -3.96
CA ASN A 116 4.32 1.93 -4.35
C ASN A 116 4.16 2.07 -5.86
N VAL A 117 2.98 2.52 -6.30
CA VAL A 117 2.68 2.81 -7.71
C VAL A 117 3.66 3.82 -8.33
N ASN A 118 4.14 4.79 -7.55
CA ASN A 118 5.13 5.76 -8.04
C ASN A 118 6.43 5.10 -8.53
N SER A 119 6.81 3.95 -7.96
CA SER A 119 8.02 3.22 -8.37
C SER A 119 7.87 2.59 -9.75
N LEU A 120 6.64 2.28 -10.19
CA LEU A 120 6.37 1.78 -11.53
C LEU A 120 6.72 2.83 -12.59
N GLU A 121 6.27 4.07 -12.39
CA GLU A 121 6.42 5.16 -13.36
C GLU A 121 7.77 5.87 -13.28
N ASN A 122 8.21 6.22 -12.07
CA ASN A 122 9.41 7.01 -11.85
C ASN A 122 10.67 6.16 -11.65
N GLY A 123 10.52 4.84 -11.56
CA GLY A 123 11.62 3.90 -11.40
C GLY A 123 11.67 2.96 -12.60
N PHE A 124 10.78 1.97 -12.61
CA PHE A 124 10.78 0.88 -13.59
C PHE A 124 10.67 1.38 -15.04
N ALA A 125 9.72 2.29 -15.32
CA ALA A 125 9.51 2.82 -16.67
C ALA A 125 10.69 3.65 -17.20
N LEU A 126 11.54 4.21 -16.33
CA LEU A 126 12.69 5.03 -16.72
C LEU A 126 13.95 4.21 -17.03
N VAL A 127 13.97 2.92 -16.71
CA VAL A 127 15.18 2.08 -16.91
C VAL A 127 15.46 1.86 -18.40
N CYS A 128 14.44 1.50 -19.19
CA CYS A 128 14.61 1.24 -20.62
C CYS A 128 13.28 1.36 -21.39
N LYS A 129 13.36 1.47 -22.73
CA LYS A 129 12.18 1.54 -23.61
C LYS A 129 11.23 0.35 -23.44
N LYS A 130 11.76 -0.86 -23.25
CA LYS A 130 10.96 -2.08 -23.03
C LYS A 130 10.12 -1.93 -21.75
N PHE A 131 10.74 -1.50 -20.65
CA PHE A 131 10.06 -1.34 -19.36
C PHE A 131 9.08 -0.18 -19.37
N PHE A 132 9.39 0.90 -20.09
CA PHE A 132 8.45 1.99 -20.33
C PHE A 132 7.15 1.49 -20.97
N LEU A 133 7.24 0.65 -22.01
CA LEU A 133 6.06 0.07 -22.66
C LEU A 133 5.32 -0.90 -21.74
N LEU A 134 6.03 -1.81 -21.06
CA LEU A 134 5.43 -2.79 -20.15
C LEU A 134 4.75 -2.13 -18.94
N SER A 135 5.28 -1.02 -18.44
CA SER A 135 4.66 -0.26 -17.34
C SER A 135 3.29 0.34 -17.69
N ARG A 136 3.01 0.49 -19.00
CA ARG A 136 1.77 1.07 -19.54
C ARG A 136 0.77 0.01 -19.98
N GLU A 137 1.03 -1.26 -19.68
CA GLU A 137 0.12 -2.35 -19.96
C GLU A 137 -1.21 -2.14 -19.23
N ILE A 138 -2.32 -2.35 -19.95
CA ILE A 138 -3.66 -1.94 -19.52
C ILE A 138 -4.15 -2.74 -18.30
N SER A 139 -3.82 -4.03 -18.22
CA SER A 139 -4.21 -4.89 -17.10
C SER A 139 -3.61 -4.43 -15.78
N LEU A 140 -2.39 -3.87 -15.78
CA LEU A 140 -1.78 -3.28 -14.58
C LEU A 140 -2.65 -2.16 -14.02
N TRP A 141 -3.02 -1.19 -14.87
CA TRP A 141 -3.79 -0.01 -14.45
C TRP A 141 -5.25 -0.36 -14.13
N HIS A 142 -5.84 -1.28 -14.87
CA HIS A 142 -7.16 -1.82 -14.58
C HIS A 142 -7.20 -2.47 -13.18
N LEU A 143 -6.27 -3.38 -12.87
CA LEU A 143 -6.16 -4.03 -11.57
C LEU A 143 -6.01 -3.00 -10.43
N LEU A 144 -5.19 -1.99 -10.67
CA LEU A 144 -4.93 -0.92 -9.71
C LEU A 144 -6.18 -0.06 -9.46
N CYS A 145 -6.91 0.30 -10.52
CA CYS A 145 -8.19 1.01 -10.41
C CYS A 145 -9.23 0.19 -9.63
N ILE A 146 -9.37 -1.10 -9.91
CA ILE A 146 -10.27 -1.98 -9.13
C ILE A 146 -9.89 -1.95 -7.66
N LYS A 147 -8.60 -2.17 -7.36
CA LYS A 147 -8.12 -2.21 -5.98
C LYS A 147 -8.38 -0.88 -5.26
N VAL A 148 -8.11 0.25 -5.90
CA VAL A 148 -8.23 1.57 -5.25
C VAL A 148 -9.67 2.05 -5.15
N TYR A 149 -10.53 1.72 -6.11
CA TYR A 149 -11.89 2.26 -6.19
C TYR A 149 -13.01 1.30 -5.77
N CYS A 150 -12.77 -0.01 -5.75
CA CYS A 150 -13.74 -1.00 -5.28
C CYS A 150 -13.50 -1.42 -3.83
N ASN A 151 -12.24 -1.49 -3.35
CA ASN A 151 -11.97 -1.88 -1.96
C ASN A 151 -12.09 -0.72 -0.98
N ASN A 152 -11.66 0.48 -1.37
CA ASN A 152 -11.79 1.64 -0.49
C ASN A 152 -13.26 2.06 -0.50
N MET A 153 -13.83 2.12 0.69
CA MET A 153 -15.26 2.26 1.03
C MET A 153 -15.93 3.55 0.54
N ASN A 154 -15.69 3.99 -0.69
CA ASN A 154 -16.27 5.20 -1.27
C ASN A 154 -16.27 5.13 -2.81
N ASN A 155 -17.45 4.81 -3.35
CA ASN A 155 -18.07 5.33 -4.57
C ASN A 155 -18.38 4.37 -5.72
N VAL A 156 -17.87 3.13 -5.76
CA VAL A 156 -18.24 2.19 -6.83
C VAL A 156 -18.47 0.81 -6.24
N ASN A 157 -19.73 0.40 -6.14
CA ASN A 157 -20.09 -0.88 -5.55
C ASN A 157 -19.86 -2.05 -6.52
N ASN A 158 -19.80 -1.77 -7.84
CA ASN A 158 -19.75 -2.78 -8.88
C ASN A 158 -18.60 -2.54 -9.87
N HIS A 159 -17.85 -3.61 -10.17
CA HIS A 159 -16.82 -3.62 -11.22
C HIS A 159 -17.33 -3.10 -12.58
N LYS A 160 -18.58 -3.44 -12.93
CA LYS A 160 -19.24 -2.99 -14.16
C LYS A 160 -19.38 -1.47 -14.26
N GLU A 161 -19.70 -0.83 -13.14
CA GLU A 161 -19.84 0.64 -13.08
C GLU A 161 -18.48 1.32 -13.27
N LEU A 162 -17.41 0.74 -12.71
CA LEU A 162 -16.06 1.25 -12.90
C LEU A 162 -15.63 1.20 -14.38
N ILE A 163 -15.95 0.11 -15.07
CA ILE A 163 -15.71 -0.02 -16.52
C ILE A 163 -16.48 1.06 -17.28
N GLN A 164 -17.76 1.27 -16.95
CA GLN A 164 -18.59 2.26 -17.63
C GLN A 164 -18.04 3.69 -17.44
N ILE A 165 -17.58 4.02 -16.22
CA ILE A 165 -16.93 5.30 -15.92
C ILE A 165 -15.65 5.45 -16.75
N CYS A 166 -14.81 4.40 -16.81
CA CYS A 166 -13.59 4.41 -17.61
C CYS A 166 -13.88 4.67 -19.09
N MET A 167 -14.89 4.01 -19.66
CA MET A 167 -15.29 4.16 -21.05
C MET A 167 -15.86 5.55 -21.34
N ASN A 168 -16.84 6.01 -20.55
CA ASN A 168 -17.58 7.24 -20.82
C ASN A 168 -16.77 8.51 -20.53
N THR A 169 -16.03 8.52 -19.42
CA THR A 169 -15.36 9.73 -18.92
C THR A 169 -13.88 9.79 -19.31
N TYR A 170 -13.21 8.64 -19.38
CA TYR A 170 -11.75 8.56 -19.57
C TYR A 170 -11.34 7.91 -20.90
N GLY A 171 -12.29 7.62 -21.79
CA GLY A 171 -12.00 7.10 -23.13
C GLY A 171 -11.36 5.71 -23.13
N ASN A 172 -11.74 4.86 -22.17
CA ASN A 172 -11.18 3.51 -21.97
C ASN A 172 -9.67 3.49 -21.61
N ASP A 173 -9.13 4.61 -21.12
CA ASP A 173 -7.77 4.69 -20.59
C ASP A 173 -7.77 4.57 -19.06
N TRP A 174 -7.51 3.35 -18.58
CA TRP A 174 -7.41 3.03 -17.15
C TRP A 174 -6.30 3.79 -16.44
N ARG A 175 -5.21 4.08 -17.15
CA ARG A 175 -4.09 4.82 -16.59
C ARG A 175 -4.50 6.27 -16.35
N ARG A 176 -5.13 6.89 -17.34
CA ARG A 176 -5.67 8.24 -17.23
C ARG A 176 -6.69 8.32 -16.10
N MET A 177 -7.60 7.37 -16.03
CA MET A 177 -8.58 7.27 -14.93
C MET A 177 -7.88 7.25 -13.57
N TYR A 178 -6.85 6.44 -13.38
CA TYR A 178 -6.13 6.37 -12.11
C TYR A 178 -5.51 7.71 -11.66
N ILE A 179 -4.99 8.50 -12.62
CA ILE A 179 -4.34 9.78 -12.35
C ILE A 179 -5.36 10.90 -12.13
N GLU A 180 -6.37 10.97 -13.00
CA GLU A 180 -7.28 12.10 -13.09
C GLU A 180 -8.51 11.95 -12.20
N ARG A 181 -8.89 10.73 -11.82
CA ARG A 181 -10.06 10.53 -10.96
C ARG A 181 -9.78 10.98 -9.52
N PRO A 182 -10.62 11.87 -8.96
CA PRO A 182 -10.48 12.38 -7.59
C PRO A 182 -10.43 11.26 -6.55
N ARG A 183 -9.42 11.29 -5.69
CA ARG A 183 -9.29 10.35 -4.56
C ARG A 183 -8.47 10.92 -3.41
N VAL A 184 -8.82 10.49 -2.21
CA VAL A 184 -7.97 10.70 -1.02
C VAL A 184 -6.80 9.74 -1.06
N ARG A 185 -5.63 10.23 -0.64
CA ARG A 185 -4.42 9.44 -0.58
C ARG A 185 -4.24 8.81 0.80
N LEU A 186 -4.00 7.51 0.81
CA LEU A 186 -3.80 6.70 2.02
C LEU A 186 -2.30 6.44 2.30
N ASP A 187 -1.44 6.71 1.33
CA ASP A 187 0.02 6.46 1.36
C ASP A 187 0.82 7.57 2.06
N GLY A 188 0.21 8.26 3.01
CA GLY A 188 0.82 9.41 3.67
C GLY A 188 -0.11 10.14 4.61
N VAL A 189 0.21 11.41 4.86
CA VAL A 189 -0.51 12.26 5.81
C VAL A 189 -0.70 13.65 5.24
N TYR A 190 -1.88 14.22 5.47
CA TYR A 190 -2.19 15.61 5.14
C TYR A 190 -1.76 16.50 6.31
N ILE A 191 -1.01 17.55 6.02
CA ILE A 191 -0.41 18.43 7.01
C ILE A 191 -0.89 19.86 6.77
N SER A 192 -1.43 20.49 7.81
CA SER A 192 -1.70 21.93 7.84
C SER A 192 -0.77 22.59 8.84
N THR A 193 -0.03 23.60 8.37
CA THR A 193 0.89 24.40 9.18
C THR A 193 0.19 25.71 9.55
N CYS A 194 -0.23 25.88 10.79
CA CYS A 194 -0.94 27.07 11.25
C CYS A 194 -0.03 27.96 12.09
N LYS A 195 -0.12 29.27 11.87
CA LYS A 195 0.67 30.26 12.60
C LYS A 195 -0.25 31.39 13.04
N TYR A 196 -0.14 31.81 14.30
CA TYR A 196 -0.84 32.99 14.79
C TYR A 196 0.05 33.81 15.72
N LEU A 197 -0.22 35.11 15.76
CA LEU A 197 0.44 36.04 16.66
C LEU A 197 -0.34 36.07 17.98
N ARG A 198 0.36 35.91 19.09
CA ARG A 198 -0.18 36.03 20.45
C ARG A 198 0.58 37.13 21.18
N ASN A 199 -0.15 38.04 21.81
CA ASN A 199 0.48 39.05 22.66
C ASN A 199 1.11 38.36 23.87
N GLY A 200 2.38 38.69 24.14
CA GLY A 200 3.06 38.29 25.36
C GLY A 200 2.60 39.13 26.55
N LEU A 201 2.94 38.67 27.75
CA LEU A 201 2.77 39.44 28.97
C LEU A 201 3.97 40.38 29.11
N SER A 202 3.72 41.65 29.37
CA SER A 202 4.73 42.65 29.67
C SER A 202 4.29 43.51 30.84
N GLU A 203 5.18 43.72 31.81
CA GLU A 203 4.94 44.62 32.94
C GLU A 203 5.08 46.09 32.51
N ASN A 204 5.92 46.36 31.51
CA ASN A 204 6.12 47.70 30.95
C ASN A 204 5.15 47.97 29.79
N THR A 205 4.44 49.11 29.84
CA THR A 205 3.46 49.51 28.81
C THR A 205 4.10 49.89 27.46
N TRP A 206 5.40 50.22 27.46
CA TRP A 206 6.16 50.65 26.28
C TRP A 206 6.70 49.48 25.44
N ILE A 207 6.82 48.29 26.03
CA ILE A 207 7.32 47.10 25.33
C ILE A 207 6.17 46.10 25.24
N ARG A 208 5.70 45.81 24.03
CA ARG A 208 4.64 44.82 23.78
C ARG A 208 5.23 43.64 23.02
N PRO A 209 5.72 42.59 23.70
CA PRO A 209 6.26 41.41 23.02
C PRO A 209 5.14 40.69 22.28
N ILE A 210 5.43 40.21 21.07
CA ILE A 210 4.51 39.42 20.25
C ILE A 210 5.16 38.05 20.01
N HIS A 211 4.46 36.98 20.39
CA HIS A 211 4.88 35.60 20.14
C HIS A 211 4.25 35.08 18.85
N LEU A 212 5.09 34.52 17.96
CA LEU A 212 4.63 33.75 16.81
C LEU A 212 4.45 32.28 17.23
N VAL A 213 3.21 31.86 17.43
CA VAL A 213 2.90 30.47 17.78
C VAL A 213 2.67 29.68 16.50
N THR A 214 3.43 28.61 16.32
CA THR A 214 3.25 27.65 15.23
C THR A 214 2.70 26.34 15.78
N TYR A 215 1.65 25.83 15.17
CA TYR A 215 1.13 24.49 15.44
C TYR A 215 0.81 23.77 14.13
N TYR A 216 0.74 22.45 14.22
CA TYR A 216 0.55 21.55 13.10
C TYR A 216 -0.71 20.73 13.32
N ARG A 217 -1.49 20.57 12.26
CA ARG A 217 -2.60 19.63 12.20
C ARG A 217 -2.23 18.54 11.21
N TYR A 218 -2.28 17.30 11.66
CA TYR A 218 -2.06 16.13 10.84
C TYR A 218 -3.37 15.39 10.66
N LEU A 219 -3.62 14.94 9.44
CA LEU A 219 -4.82 14.20 9.08
C LEU A 219 -4.40 12.97 8.27
N ARG A 220 -4.66 11.79 8.82
CA ARG A 220 -4.35 10.51 8.19
C ARG A 220 -5.62 9.71 7.93
N PHE A 221 -5.66 9.07 6.77
CA PHE A 221 -6.77 8.24 6.31
C PHE A 221 -6.31 6.78 6.18
N PHE A 222 -7.24 5.86 6.43
CA PHE A 222 -7.03 4.43 6.36
C PHE A 222 -8.03 3.78 5.38
N SER A 223 -7.69 2.59 4.89
CA SER A 223 -8.47 1.83 3.88
C SER A 223 -9.82 1.33 4.42
N ASP A 224 -9.93 1.14 5.73
CA ASP A 224 -11.17 0.79 6.43
C ASP A 224 -12.19 1.95 6.52
N GLY A 225 -11.85 3.12 5.97
CA GLY A 225 -12.68 4.32 6.05
C GLY A 225 -12.51 5.10 7.35
N SER A 226 -11.62 4.66 8.26
CA SER A 226 -11.27 5.42 9.45
C SER A 226 -10.27 6.53 9.15
N CYS A 227 -10.22 7.53 10.01
CA CYS A 227 -9.26 8.62 9.95
C CYS A 227 -8.89 9.11 11.35
N VAL A 228 -7.71 9.72 11.42
CA VAL A 228 -7.17 10.32 12.65
C VAL A 228 -6.75 11.75 12.35
N THR A 229 -7.22 12.66 13.18
CA THR A 229 -6.75 14.04 13.23
C THR A 229 -5.88 14.22 14.48
N LEU A 230 -4.75 14.88 14.34
CA LEU A 230 -3.80 15.15 15.43
C LEU A 230 -3.40 16.62 15.39
N LEU A 231 -3.58 17.31 16.51
CA LEU A 231 -3.16 18.69 16.73
C LEU A 231 -1.91 18.67 17.62
N THR A 232 -0.81 19.29 17.20
CA THR A 232 0.42 19.33 18.01
C THR A 232 1.33 20.49 17.61
N THR A 233 2.23 20.89 18.49
CA THR A 233 3.31 21.85 18.17
C THR A 233 4.56 21.18 17.63
N LYS A 234 4.63 19.84 17.64
CA LYS A 234 5.76 19.07 17.10
C LYS A 234 5.79 19.15 15.58
N GLU A 235 6.99 19.35 15.03
CA GLU A 235 7.19 19.50 13.59
C GLU A 235 7.01 18.19 12.81
N PRO A 236 6.72 18.27 11.50
CA PRO A 236 6.49 17.09 10.65
C PRO A 236 7.58 16.03 10.72
N ILE A 237 8.86 16.44 10.85
CA ILE A 237 9.98 15.51 10.87
C ILE A 237 9.93 14.54 12.06
N GLN A 238 9.35 14.97 13.18
CA GLN A 238 9.23 14.17 14.41
C GLN A 238 7.97 13.31 14.43
N VAL A 239 6.89 13.79 13.81
CA VAL A 239 5.56 13.18 13.90
C VAL A 239 5.29 12.20 12.76
N VAL A 240 5.62 12.59 11.52
CA VAL A 240 5.15 11.90 10.31
C VAL A 240 5.66 10.46 10.22
N LYS A 241 6.93 10.18 10.54
CA LYS A 241 7.44 8.80 10.48
C LYS A 241 6.85 7.89 11.56
N ASN A 242 6.59 8.47 12.74
CA ASN A 242 6.17 7.74 13.93
C ASN A 242 4.67 7.88 14.21
N PHE A 243 3.88 8.32 13.23
CA PHE A 243 2.49 8.71 13.45
C PHE A 243 1.65 7.59 14.07
N ASP A 244 1.78 6.35 13.59
CA ASP A 244 1.04 5.21 14.15
C ASP A 244 1.44 4.91 15.58
N LYS A 245 2.74 4.96 15.87
CA LYS A 245 3.26 4.76 17.22
C LYS A 245 2.76 5.86 18.16
N ILE A 246 2.85 7.11 17.73
CA ILE A 246 2.36 8.28 18.47
C ILE A 246 0.85 8.13 18.71
N PHE A 247 0.07 7.82 17.68
CA PHE A 247 -1.36 7.61 17.79
C PHE A 247 -1.69 6.47 18.76
N HIS A 248 -1.00 5.34 18.69
CA HIS A 248 -1.21 4.22 19.59
C HIS A 248 -0.87 4.58 21.05
N THR A 249 0.25 5.28 21.27
CA THR A 249 0.64 5.76 22.60
C THR A 249 -0.39 6.77 23.15
N LEU A 250 -0.88 7.69 22.33
CA LEU A 250 -1.92 8.64 22.72
C LEU A 250 -3.22 7.88 23.03
N LYS A 251 -3.64 6.94 22.19
CA LYS A 251 -4.85 6.13 22.42
C LYS A 251 -4.83 5.37 23.74
N LEU A 252 -3.66 4.88 24.17
CA LEU A 252 -3.47 4.22 25.48
C LEU A 252 -3.48 5.21 26.64
N SER A 253 -2.98 6.42 26.41
CA SER A 253 -2.94 7.48 27.42
C SER A 253 -4.33 8.10 27.59
N LYS A 254 -5.06 7.70 28.63
CA LYS A 254 -6.39 8.24 28.97
C LYS A 254 -6.47 9.78 29.11
N ASN A 255 -5.32 10.46 29.24
CA ASN A 255 -5.22 11.92 29.38
C ASN A 255 -4.60 12.63 28.16
N SER A 256 -4.40 11.95 27.03
CA SER A 256 -3.76 12.59 25.89
C SER A 256 -4.74 13.47 25.12
N LYS A 257 -4.71 14.75 25.49
CA LYS A 257 -5.34 15.83 24.75
C LYS A 257 -4.71 15.90 23.36
N SER A 258 -5.50 16.27 22.36
CA SER A 258 -5.07 16.69 21.01
C SER A 258 -5.20 15.69 19.84
N PHE A 259 -5.92 14.58 19.97
CA PHE A 259 -6.27 13.77 18.79
C PHE A 259 -7.76 13.44 18.75
N MET A 260 -8.29 13.29 17.54
CA MET A 260 -9.67 12.87 17.31
C MET A 260 -9.67 11.75 16.27
N SER A 261 -10.55 10.77 16.46
CA SER A 261 -10.70 9.63 15.56
C SER A 261 -12.12 9.57 15.01
N GLY A 262 -12.26 9.12 13.77
CA GLY A 262 -13.57 8.84 13.22
C GLY A 262 -13.50 8.36 11.78
N TYR A 263 -14.46 8.76 10.95
CA TYR A 263 -14.67 8.20 9.61
C TYR A 263 -14.68 9.28 8.53
N TRP A 264 -14.35 8.89 7.31
CA TRP A 264 -14.30 9.80 6.17
C TRP A 264 -15.08 9.26 4.96
N LYS A 265 -15.64 10.19 4.18
CA LYS A 265 -16.34 9.91 2.93
C LYS A 265 -15.98 10.94 1.86
N VAL A 266 -15.72 10.46 0.65
CA VAL A 266 -15.53 11.32 -0.53
C VAL A 266 -16.80 11.29 -1.37
N ILE A 267 -17.32 12.46 -1.70
CA ILE A 267 -18.46 12.66 -2.59
C ILE A 267 -17.92 13.28 -3.87
N ILE A 268 -18.01 12.53 -4.98
CA ILE A 268 -17.64 12.98 -6.31
C ILE A 268 -18.94 13.36 -7.00
N ASN A 269 -19.13 14.66 -7.24
CA ASN A 269 -20.26 15.16 -8.02
C ASN A 269 -19.75 15.53 -9.41
N ASP A 270 -20.33 14.94 -10.44
CA ASP A 270 -20.02 15.24 -11.85
C ASP A 270 -20.75 16.51 -12.33
N ASP A 271 -21.95 16.75 -11.79
CA ASP A 271 -22.76 17.93 -12.08
C ASP A 271 -22.31 19.13 -11.25
N ASP A 272 -21.80 20.17 -11.93
CA ASP A 272 -21.49 21.41 -11.23
C ASP A 272 -21.76 22.64 -12.08
N ILE A 273 -22.82 23.34 -11.69
CA ILE A 273 -23.14 24.70 -12.14
C ILE A 273 -22.35 25.74 -11.30
N GLN A 274 -21.65 25.33 -10.21
CA GLN A 274 -21.01 26.26 -9.26
C GLN A 274 -19.58 25.90 -8.80
N GLY A 275 -18.92 24.90 -9.39
CA GLY A 275 -17.51 24.58 -9.09
C GLY A 275 -17.24 23.97 -7.71
N LYS A 276 -18.23 23.34 -7.06
CA LYS A 276 -18.13 22.59 -5.81
C LYS A 276 -17.85 21.09 -6.05
N LYS A 277 -16.82 20.76 -6.83
CA LYS A 277 -16.44 19.37 -7.18
C LYS A 277 -15.70 18.71 -6.01
N ASN A 278 -15.84 17.39 -5.86
CA ASN A 278 -15.01 16.53 -5.01
C ASN A 278 -14.94 16.92 -3.52
N ARG A 279 -16.01 16.64 -2.77
CA ARG A 279 -16.09 16.97 -1.34
C ARG A 279 -15.60 15.82 -0.48
N LEU A 280 -14.76 16.12 0.50
CA LEU A 280 -14.37 15.22 1.55
C LEU A 280 -15.08 15.61 2.85
N ILE A 281 -15.79 14.66 3.43
CA ILE A 281 -16.50 14.83 4.71
C ILE A 281 -15.86 13.91 5.74
N ILE A 282 -15.63 14.44 6.93
CA ILE A 282 -15.07 13.71 8.06
C ILE A 282 -15.98 13.90 9.27
N TRP A 283 -16.29 12.80 9.94
CA TRP A 283 -16.94 12.76 11.23
C TRP A 283 -15.93 12.26 12.24
N ALA A 284 -15.53 13.11 13.19
CA ALA A 284 -14.50 12.78 14.16
C ALA A 284 -15.01 13.02 15.58
N ASN A 285 -14.63 12.13 16.50
CA ASN A 285 -14.93 12.21 17.91
C ASN A 285 -13.65 12.47 18.69
N ASP A 286 -13.74 13.35 19.67
CA ASP A 286 -12.70 13.57 20.66
C ASP A 286 -13.06 12.79 21.93
N ASN A 287 -12.08 12.10 22.51
CA ASN A 287 -12.28 11.36 23.75
C ASN A 287 -12.55 12.28 24.94
N ASP A 288 -12.00 13.50 24.91
CA ASP A 288 -12.18 14.50 25.97
C ASP A 288 -13.55 15.19 25.88
N LEU A 289 -14.15 15.19 24.68
CA LEU A 289 -15.44 15.82 24.40
C LEU A 289 -16.44 14.79 23.84
N PRO A 290 -16.78 13.73 24.59
CA PRO A 290 -17.57 12.62 24.08
C PRO A 290 -18.99 13.02 23.67
N LYS A 291 -19.50 14.13 24.25
CA LYS A 291 -20.81 14.72 23.95
C LYS A 291 -20.88 15.35 22.56
N PHE A 292 -19.75 15.62 21.91
CA PHE A 292 -19.70 16.30 20.64
C PHE A 292 -19.18 15.39 19.53
N THR A 293 -19.76 15.51 18.35
CA THR A 293 -19.20 14.99 17.10
C THR A 293 -18.75 16.17 16.25
N PHE A 294 -17.53 16.12 15.75
CA PHE A 294 -16.99 17.16 14.89
C PHE A 294 -17.11 16.78 13.43
N HIS A 295 -17.61 17.71 12.63
CA HIS A 295 -17.79 17.57 11.20
C HIS A 295 -16.83 18.50 10.47
N LEU A 296 -15.92 17.93 9.70
CA LEU A 296 -14.98 18.68 8.88
C LEU A 296 -15.34 18.43 7.42
N LYS A 297 -15.51 19.52 6.64
CA LYS A 297 -15.77 19.45 5.21
C LYS A 297 -14.66 20.14 4.45
N PHE A 298 -14.14 19.45 3.45
CA PHE A 298 -13.05 19.91 2.60
C PHE A 298 -13.39 19.79 1.12
N ASP A 299 -12.79 20.67 0.34
CA ASP A 299 -12.69 20.60 -1.10
C ASP A 299 -11.36 19.93 -1.47
N LEU A 300 -11.44 18.82 -2.22
CA LEU A 300 -10.28 18.04 -2.65
C LEU A 300 -9.68 18.63 -3.93
N LYS A 301 -8.60 19.40 -3.77
CA LYS A 301 -7.93 20.14 -4.84
C LYS A 301 -6.59 19.53 -5.23
N SER A 302 -6.18 19.84 -6.45
CA SER A 302 -4.84 19.57 -6.96
C SER A 302 -3.96 20.81 -6.84
N THR A 303 -2.65 20.61 -6.76
CA THR A 303 -1.64 21.67 -6.88
C THR A 303 -0.83 21.45 -8.15
N SER A 304 0.11 22.35 -8.46
CA SER A 304 1.05 22.17 -9.58
C SER A 304 1.92 20.91 -9.42
N ILE A 305 2.22 20.53 -8.18
CA ILE A 305 3.12 19.42 -7.86
C ILE A 305 2.41 18.07 -7.95
N GLY A 306 1.10 18.02 -7.71
CA GLY A 306 0.39 16.75 -7.65
C GLY A 306 -1.12 16.87 -7.70
N LYS A 307 -1.75 15.78 -8.14
CA LYS A 307 -3.21 15.64 -8.18
C LYS A 307 -3.76 15.32 -6.80
N PHE A 308 -4.90 15.94 -6.46
CA PHE A 308 -5.70 15.69 -5.25
C PHE A 308 -4.89 15.69 -3.94
N ASN A 309 -3.85 16.53 -3.88
CA ASN A 309 -2.89 16.58 -2.79
C ASN A 309 -3.12 17.76 -1.84
N LYS A 310 -4.23 18.50 -2.00
CA LYS A 310 -4.61 19.63 -1.14
C LYS A 310 -6.05 19.49 -0.66
N LEU A 311 -6.28 19.72 0.62
CA LEU A 311 -7.62 19.83 1.20
C LEU A 311 -7.85 21.28 1.61
N SER A 312 -8.85 21.92 0.98
CA SER A 312 -9.23 23.30 1.31
C SER A 312 -10.47 23.32 2.17
N TRP A 313 -10.47 24.09 3.26
CA TRP A 313 -11.61 24.14 4.17
C TRP A 313 -12.88 24.65 3.48
N ILE A 314 -14.00 23.97 3.73
CA ILE A 314 -15.35 24.45 3.39
C ILE A 314 -16.08 24.81 4.68
N GLU A 315 -16.18 23.87 5.62
CA GLU A 315 -16.89 24.04 6.88
C GLU A 315 -16.21 23.24 8.00
N TYR A 316 -16.32 23.76 9.23
CA TYR A 316 -15.95 23.04 10.45
C TYR A 316 -16.96 23.36 11.55
N TYR A 317 -17.64 22.34 12.08
CA TYR A 317 -18.62 22.52 13.14
C TYR A 317 -18.69 21.31 14.06
N SER A 318 -19.15 21.51 15.30
CA SER A 318 -19.49 20.45 16.23
C SER A 318 -21.00 20.28 16.34
N VAL A 319 -21.46 19.05 16.54
CA VAL A 319 -22.85 18.73 16.85
C VAL A 319 -22.89 18.10 18.23
N ASN A 320 -23.72 18.63 19.13
CA ASN A 320 -23.99 18.02 20.43
C ASN A 320 -24.87 16.78 20.23
N LYS A 321 -24.42 15.61 20.70
CA LYS A 321 -25.13 14.34 20.54
C LYS A 321 -26.46 14.26 21.31
N LEU A 322 -26.63 15.09 22.35
CA LEU A 322 -27.83 15.09 23.20
C LEU A 322 -28.89 16.08 22.68
N THR A 323 -28.48 17.29 22.29
CA THR A 323 -29.40 18.35 21.87
C THR A 323 -29.53 18.48 20.36
N ASN A 324 -28.66 17.83 19.58
CA ASN A 324 -28.49 18.02 18.13
C ASN A 324 -28.19 19.47 17.71
N GLU A 325 -27.74 20.31 18.65
CA GLU A 325 -27.36 21.68 18.35
C GLU A 325 -26.04 21.72 17.58
N LYS A 326 -26.03 22.50 16.51
CA LYS A 326 -24.84 22.78 15.69
C LYS A 326 -24.13 24.02 16.24
N SER A 327 -22.84 23.90 16.50
CA SER A 327 -21.97 25.03 16.85
C SER A 327 -20.85 25.14 15.82
N GLU A 328 -20.76 26.30 15.15
CA GLU A 328 -19.74 26.54 14.13
C GLU A 328 -18.40 26.91 14.75
N LEU A 329 -17.33 26.35 14.20
CA LEU A 329 -15.96 26.59 14.66
C LEU A 329 -15.28 27.53 13.67
N LEU A 330 -14.69 28.60 14.20
CA LEU A 330 -14.07 29.64 13.39
C LEU A 330 -12.85 29.10 12.63
N LEU A 331 -12.85 29.29 11.30
CA LEU A 331 -11.74 28.91 10.42
C LEU A 331 -10.63 29.97 10.31
N LYS A 332 -10.70 31.07 11.08
CA LYS A 332 -9.82 32.24 10.92
C LYS A 332 -8.32 31.91 11.02
N ASN A 333 -7.97 30.92 11.84
CA ASN A 333 -6.58 30.47 12.04
C ASN A 333 -6.30 29.12 11.37
N GLU A 334 -7.25 28.60 10.59
CA GLU A 334 -7.15 27.27 9.98
C GLU A 334 -6.59 27.38 8.56
N ASN A 335 -5.41 26.79 8.35
CA ASN A 335 -4.81 26.69 7.03
C ASN A 335 -5.26 25.41 6.31
N ASN A 336 -5.15 25.42 4.98
CA ASN A 336 -5.39 24.25 4.13
C ASN A 336 -4.38 23.13 4.43
N TYR A 337 -4.78 21.89 4.20
CA TYR A 337 -3.87 20.75 4.34
C TYR A 337 -3.19 20.42 3.01
N TYR A 338 -1.92 20.02 3.09
CA TYR A 338 -1.11 19.56 1.98
C TYR A 338 -0.62 18.14 2.25
N PHE A 339 -0.73 17.28 1.24
CA PHE A 339 -0.34 15.88 1.36
C PHE A 339 1.18 15.71 1.35
N SER A 340 1.68 14.93 2.31
CA SER A 340 3.06 14.44 2.37
C SER A 340 3.07 12.92 2.29
N LYS A 341 3.75 12.37 1.29
CA LYS A 341 3.92 10.92 1.12
C LYS A 341 4.87 10.36 2.17
N VAL A 342 4.56 9.17 2.70
CA VAL A 342 5.41 8.50 3.70
C VAL A 342 5.65 7.06 3.28
N LYS A 343 6.92 6.70 3.04
CA LYS A 343 7.27 5.36 2.52
C LYS A 343 6.99 4.23 3.51
N SER A 344 7.11 4.50 4.81
CA SER A 344 6.92 3.51 5.88
C SER A 344 5.45 3.24 6.20
N TYR A 345 4.53 3.99 5.61
CA TYR A 345 3.11 3.72 5.81
C TYR A 345 2.72 2.56 4.91
N ASP A 346 2.44 1.42 5.53
CA ASP A 346 1.85 0.30 4.82
C ASP A 346 0.46 0.70 4.36
N VAL A 347 0.30 0.81 3.05
CA VAL A 347 -1.03 0.83 2.48
C VAL A 347 -1.48 -0.61 2.41
N LYS A 348 -2.10 -1.10 3.49
CA LYS A 348 -2.92 -2.31 3.43
C LYS A 348 -4.17 -1.96 2.60
N LEU A 349 -4.01 -1.85 1.28
CA LEU A 349 -5.09 -1.67 0.31
C LEU A 349 -5.94 -2.94 0.23
#